data_AF-A0A6B3Q399-F1
#
_entry.id   AF-A0A6B3Q399-F1
#
_cell.length_a   1.000
_cell.length_b   1.000
_cell.length_c   1.000
_cell.angle_alpha   90.00
_cell.angle_beta   90.00
_cell.angle_gamma   90.00
#
_symmetry.space_group_name_H-M   'P 1'
#
loop_
_entity.id
_entity.type
_entity.pdbx_description
1 polymer ?
#
loop_
_entity_poly.entity_id
_entity_poly.type
_entity_poly.pdbx_seq_one_letter_code
_entity_poly.pdbx_strand_id
1 'polypeptide(L)'
;MRDLTTGTPAKLIFLFTIPLLVGNIFQQFYNMVDMIIVGQTIGKEALAAVGATGSITFLIIGFAQGLTAGLSIITAQRFGAQDFRGVKKSFAVAIIISFTVTAILTVLSLVFLRPLLLLMQTPPDIIQQAQEFISVILGGMFASMAFNLLSNMIRALGDSRTPLFFLIFAVIINVILDLVFIINFHMGIAGAGYATVIAQISASLMCVIYIKRKIPLLQVSKSDFKIDKDTIFTHLNAGLPMAFQSSIIAIGAVVLQSALNSLGTDVVAAQAAAGRIDQFATQPMMSSVVRSLYLLNSLPI
;
A
#
# COMPACT_ATOMS: atom_id res chain seq x y z
N MET A 1 -12.34 19.93 8.63
CA MET A 1 -12.20 19.62 7.20
C MET A 1 -12.04 20.94 6.47
N ARG A 2 -11.00 21.09 5.63
CA ARG A 2 -10.84 22.29 4.80
C ARG A 2 -11.47 22.00 3.44
N ASP A 3 -12.39 22.87 3.04
CA ASP A 3 -12.99 22.83 1.71
C ASP A 3 -11.90 23.19 0.69
N LEU A 4 -11.57 22.24 -0.19
CA LEU A 4 -10.48 22.38 -1.17
C LEU A 4 -10.91 23.22 -2.40
N THR A 5 -12.16 23.71 -2.42
CA THR A 5 -12.72 24.55 -3.49
C THR A 5 -12.52 26.04 -3.26
N THR A 6 -12.02 26.46 -2.08
CA THR A 6 -11.82 27.87 -1.73
C THR A 6 -10.34 28.19 -1.48
N GLY A 7 -9.74 29.03 -2.33
CA GLY A 7 -8.35 29.50 -2.23
C GLY A 7 -7.56 29.37 -3.53
N THR A 8 -6.29 29.81 -3.52
CA THR A 8 -5.40 29.64 -4.70
C THR A 8 -5.07 28.17 -4.91
N PRO A 9 -5.43 27.57 -6.06
CA PRO A 9 -5.27 26.12 -6.31
C PRO A 9 -3.84 25.62 -6.08
N ALA A 10 -2.84 26.45 -6.42
CA ALA A 10 -1.43 26.13 -6.23
C ALA A 10 -1.06 25.88 -4.76
N LYS A 11 -1.57 26.70 -3.82
CA LYS A 11 -1.25 26.57 -2.38
C LYS A 11 -1.92 25.33 -1.76
N LEU A 12 -3.12 25.00 -2.22
CA LEU A 12 -3.87 23.81 -1.81
C LEU A 12 -3.19 22.52 -2.30
N ILE A 13 -2.78 22.49 -3.57
CA ILE A 13 -2.00 21.39 -4.15
C ILE A 13 -0.70 21.20 -3.36
N PHE A 14 0.06 22.27 -3.16
CA PHE A 14 1.34 22.20 -2.43
C PHE A 14 1.15 21.67 -1.00
N LEU A 15 0.10 22.10 -0.30
CA LEU A 15 -0.20 21.67 1.06
C LEU A 15 -0.70 20.22 1.16
N PHE A 16 -1.29 19.67 0.09
CA PHE A 16 -1.75 18.28 0.01
C PHE A 16 -0.64 17.33 -0.46
N THR A 17 0.20 17.80 -1.39
CA THR A 17 1.36 17.10 -1.94
C THR A 17 2.44 16.88 -0.88
N ILE A 18 2.77 17.88 -0.05
CA ILE A 18 3.85 17.74 0.97
C ILE A 18 3.61 16.52 1.89
N PRO A 19 2.44 16.36 2.54
CA PRO A 19 2.19 15.19 3.37
C PRO A 19 2.26 13.86 2.61
N LEU A 20 1.87 13.83 1.34
CA LEU A 20 1.95 12.63 0.51
C LEU A 20 3.40 12.26 0.18
N LEU A 21 4.23 13.25 -0.20
CA LEU A 21 5.66 13.05 -0.45
C LEU A 21 6.36 12.57 0.81
N VAL A 22 6.12 13.25 1.93
CA VAL A 22 6.67 12.85 3.23
C VAL A 22 6.19 11.44 3.59
N GLY A 23 4.92 11.11 3.35
CA GLY A 23 4.38 9.77 3.60
C GLY A 23 5.07 8.68 2.79
N ASN A 24 5.30 8.92 1.51
CA ASN A 24 6.05 8.00 0.67
C ASN A 24 7.49 7.83 1.14
N ILE A 25 8.17 8.92 1.52
CA ILE A 25 9.53 8.87 2.06
C ILE A 25 9.54 8.05 3.36
N PHE A 26 8.60 8.28 4.28
CA PHE A 26 8.48 7.48 5.51
C PHE A 26 8.17 6.01 5.23
N GLN A 27 7.39 5.71 4.20
CA GLN A 27 7.13 4.33 3.78
C GLN A 27 8.37 3.66 3.19
N GLN A 28 9.22 4.42 2.50
CA GLN A 28 10.54 3.92 2.06
C GLN A 28 11.49 3.72 3.25
N PHE A 29 11.49 4.64 4.22
CA PHE A 29 12.22 4.45 5.47
C PHE A 29 11.74 3.21 6.22
N TYR A 30 10.44 2.96 6.29
CA TYR A 30 9.87 1.74 6.86
C TYR A 30 10.52 0.49 6.24
N ASN A 31 10.46 0.37 4.91
CA ASN A 31 11.02 -0.79 4.20
C ASN A 31 12.55 -0.89 4.37
N MET A 32 13.24 0.26 4.40
CA MET A 32 14.68 0.30 4.56
C MET A 32 15.11 -0.14 5.96
N VAL A 33 14.41 0.32 7.00
CA VAL A 33 14.73 -0.01 8.38
C VAL A 33 14.47 -1.50 8.64
N ASP A 34 13.36 -2.05 8.16
CA ASP A 34 13.07 -3.49 8.26
C ASP A 34 14.19 -4.34 7.63
N MET A 35 14.62 -4.00 6.40
CA MET A 35 15.75 -4.66 5.75
C MET A 35 17.07 -4.53 6.54
N ILE A 36 17.38 -3.33 7.07
CA ILE A 36 18.61 -3.12 7.86
C ILE A 36 18.56 -3.94 9.14
N ILE A 37 17.44 -3.93 9.86
CA ILE A 37 17.30 -4.68 11.11
C ILE A 37 17.46 -6.16 10.81
N VAL A 38 16.71 -6.73 9.87
CA VAL A 38 16.82 -8.15 9.52
C VAL A 38 18.26 -8.52 9.09
N GLY A 39 18.89 -7.69 8.25
CA GLY A 39 20.24 -7.97 7.77
C GLY A 39 21.33 -7.86 8.84
N GLN A 40 21.23 -6.90 9.77
CA GLN A 40 22.23 -6.71 10.82
C GLN A 40 22.03 -7.64 12.02
N THR A 41 20.79 -8.02 12.33
CA THR A 41 20.48 -8.80 13.54
C THR A 41 20.43 -10.30 13.29
N ILE A 42 19.93 -10.75 12.13
CA ILE A 42 19.76 -12.17 11.81
C ILE A 42 20.87 -12.63 10.87
N GLY A 43 21.24 -11.78 9.90
CA GLY A 43 22.39 -11.99 9.03
C GLY A 43 22.09 -11.95 7.54
N LYS A 44 23.13 -12.19 6.75
CA LYS A 44 23.11 -12.07 5.28
C LYS A 44 22.09 -13.00 4.58
N GLU A 45 21.85 -14.19 5.13
CA GLU A 45 20.90 -15.16 4.56
C GLU A 45 19.45 -14.70 4.73
N ALA A 46 19.12 -14.12 5.90
CA ALA A 46 17.81 -13.54 6.14
C ALA A 46 17.57 -12.30 5.28
N LEU A 47 18.58 -11.44 5.11
CA LEU A 47 18.50 -10.31 4.19
C LEU A 47 18.25 -10.76 2.74
N ALA A 48 18.95 -11.82 2.30
CA ALA A 48 18.74 -12.41 0.98
C ALA A 48 17.33 -13.00 0.83
N ALA A 49 16.80 -13.63 1.88
CA ALA A 49 15.43 -14.15 1.92
C ALA A 49 14.37 -13.04 1.83
N VAL A 50 14.52 -11.94 2.58
CA VAL A 50 13.65 -10.75 2.48
C VAL A 50 13.74 -10.14 1.07
N GLY A 51 14.94 -10.03 0.51
CA GLY A 51 15.16 -9.53 -0.85
C GLY A 51 14.46 -10.39 -1.92
N ALA A 52 14.61 -11.72 -1.84
CA ALA A 52 14.01 -12.66 -2.78
C ALA A 52 12.47 -12.65 -2.71
N THR A 53 11.91 -12.50 -1.51
CA THR A 53 10.46 -12.39 -1.30
C THR A 53 9.90 -11.02 -1.67
N GLY A 54 10.74 -10.00 -1.78
CA GLY A 54 10.37 -8.63 -2.10
C GLY A 54 9.56 -8.50 -3.40
N SER A 55 9.93 -9.22 -4.47
CA SER A 55 9.20 -9.19 -5.74
C SER A 55 7.80 -9.79 -5.63
N ILE A 56 7.65 -10.88 -4.86
CA ILE A 56 6.35 -11.53 -4.62
C ILE A 56 5.46 -10.61 -3.78
N THR A 57 6.02 -10.05 -2.72
CA THR A 57 5.35 -9.06 -1.87
C THR A 57 4.93 -7.85 -2.69
N PHE A 58 5.78 -7.34 -3.59
CA PHE A 58 5.46 -6.22 -4.47
C PHE A 58 4.31 -6.56 -5.43
N LEU A 59 4.27 -7.76 -5.99
CA LEU A 59 3.18 -8.19 -6.88
C LEU A 59 1.84 -8.26 -6.13
N ILE A 60 1.82 -8.92 -4.96
CA ILE A 60 0.58 -9.18 -4.20
C ILE A 60 0.10 -7.92 -3.49
N ILE A 61 0.99 -7.25 -2.74
CA ILE A 61 0.65 -6.01 -2.03
C ILE A 61 0.44 -4.88 -3.04
N GLY A 62 1.20 -4.81 -4.13
CA GLY A 62 1.01 -3.82 -5.18
C GLY A 62 -0.35 -3.93 -5.86
N PHE A 63 -0.80 -5.15 -6.17
CA PHE A 63 -2.17 -5.38 -6.67
C PHE A 63 -3.22 -4.90 -5.65
N ALA A 64 -3.04 -5.26 -4.39
CA ALA A 64 -3.95 -4.87 -3.31
C ALA A 64 -4.00 -3.34 -3.12
N GLN A 65 -2.84 -2.67 -3.15
CA GLN A 65 -2.74 -1.21 -3.11
C GLN A 65 -3.43 -0.57 -4.31
N GLY A 66 -3.17 -1.05 -5.53
CA GLY A 66 -3.82 -0.58 -6.75
C GLY A 66 -5.35 -0.69 -6.68
N LEU A 67 -5.85 -1.82 -6.15
CA LEU A 67 -7.28 -2.00 -5.92
C LEU A 67 -7.85 -0.95 -4.96
N THR A 68 -7.24 -0.75 -3.79
CA THR A 68 -7.73 0.25 -2.81
C THR A 68 -7.66 1.68 -3.34
N ALA A 69 -6.62 1.98 -4.12
CA ALA A 69 -6.47 3.27 -4.78
C ALA A 69 -7.63 3.51 -5.76
N GLY A 70 -7.96 2.53 -6.62
CA GLY A 70 -9.09 2.64 -7.55
C GLY A 70 -10.45 2.76 -6.87
N LEU A 71 -10.65 2.03 -5.76
CA LEU A 71 -11.86 2.19 -4.93
C LEU A 71 -11.98 3.60 -4.33
N SER A 72 -10.86 4.23 -3.99
CA SER A 72 -10.84 5.58 -3.43
C SER A 72 -11.21 6.66 -4.45
N ILE A 73 -10.98 6.43 -5.75
CA ILE A 73 -11.33 7.37 -6.81
C ILE A 73 -12.84 7.60 -6.85
N ILE A 74 -13.65 6.54 -6.81
CA ILE A 74 -15.11 6.66 -6.81
C ILE A 74 -15.60 7.44 -5.59
N THR A 75 -14.98 7.18 -4.43
CA THR A 75 -15.31 7.90 -3.19
C THR A 75 -14.92 9.39 -3.29
N ALA A 76 -13.76 9.70 -3.87
CA ALA A 76 -13.33 11.07 -4.10
C ALA A 76 -14.24 11.83 -5.08
N GLN A 77 -14.67 11.17 -6.16
CA GLN A 77 -15.63 11.73 -7.13
C GLN A 77 -16.97 12.05 -6.47
N ARG A 78 -17.51 11.13 -5.66
CA ARG A 78 -18.76 11.34 -4.91
C ARG A 78 -18.64 12.46 -3.88
N PHE A 79 -17.50 12.55 -3.21
CA PHE A 79 -17.21 13.64 -2.28
C PHE A 79 -17.11 14.99 -2.99
N GLY A 80 -16.43 15.05 -4.14
CA GLY A 80 -16.37 16.25 -4.98
C GLY A 80 -17.73 16.69 -5.54
N ALA A 81 -18.61 15.73 -5.83
CA ALA A 81 -19.99 15.99 -6.23
C ALA A 81 -20.94 16.33 -5.05
N GLN A 82 -20.42 16.47 -3.82
CA GLN A 82 -21.18 16.71 -2.60
C GLN A 82 -22.24 15.64 -2.27
N ASP A 83 -22.14 14.44 -2.87
CA ASP A 83 -23.04 13.31 -2.62
C ASP A 83 -22.59 12.51 -1.38
N PHE A 84 -22.87 13.06 -0.20
CA PHE A 84 -22.43 12.48 1.07
C PHE A 84 -23.07 11.12 1.39
N ARG A 85 -24.28 10.83 0.88
CA ARG A 85 -24.89 9.50 1.00
C ARG A 85 -24.17 8.50 0.10
N GLY A 86 -23.82 8.91 -1.12
CA GLY A 86 -22.99 8.16 -2.04
C GLY A 86 -21.62 7.82 -1.46
N VAL A 87 -20.97 8.74 -0.75
CA VAL A 87 -19.69 8.51 -0.06
C VAL A 87 -19.79 7.38 0.97
N LYS A 88 -20.84 7.35 1.79
CA LYS A 88 -21.05 6.28 2.79
C LYS A 88 -21.26 4.91 2.13
N LYS A 89 -22.10 4.85 1.08
CA LYS A 89 -22.35 3.61 0.32
C LYS A 89 -21.07 3.15 -0.38
N SER A 90 -20.32 4.08 -0.99
CA SER A 90 -19.02 3.84 -1.64
C SER A 90 -18.02 3.22 -0.66
N PHE A 91 -17.91 3.79 0.55
CA PHE A 91 -17.02 3.26 1.58
C PHE A 91 -17.43 1.86 2.06
N ALA A 92 -18.73 1.60 2.24
CA ALA A 92 -19.25 0.28 2.60
C ALA A 92 -18.90 -0.78 1.54
N VAL A 93 -19.12 -0.44 0.26
CA VAL A 93 -18.78 -1.28 -0.89
C VAL A 93 -17.27 -1.54 -0.95
N ALA A 94 -16.46 -0.49 -0.77
CA ALA A 94 -15.02 -0.60 -0.80
C ALA A 94 -14.47 -1.51 0.31
N ILE A 95 -15.06 -1.49 1.51
CA ILE A 95 -14.73 -2.43 2.60
C ILE A 95 -15.05 -3.88 2.18
N ILE A 96 -16.23 -4.14 1.63
CA ILE A 96 -16.63 -5.50 1.22
C ILE A 96 -15.76 -6.03 0.09
N ILE A 97 -15.51 -5.22 -0.95
CA ILE A 97 -14.63 -5.61 -2.05
C ILE A 97 -13.22 -5.86 -1.54
N SER A 98 -12.67 -4.95 -0.74
CA SER A 98 -11.31 -5.10 -0.21
C SER A 98 -11.19 -6.33 0.69
N PHE A 99 -12.17 -6.60 1.55
CA PHE A 99 -12.19 -7.78 2.40
C PHE A 99 -12.23 -9.06 1.56
N THR A 100 -13.14 -9.12 0.58
CA THR A 100 -13.32 -10.29 -0.29
C THR A 100 -12.08 -10.57 -1.13
N VAL A 101 -11.53 -9.53 -1.77
CA VAL A 101 -10.33 -9.69 -2.61
C VAL A 101 -9.11 -10.03 -1.75
N THR A 102 -8.98 -9.45 -0.56
CA THR A 102 -7.87 -9.80 0.35
C THR A 102 -7.96 -11.24 0.82
N ALA A 103 -9.15 -11.72 1.16
CA ALA A 103 -9.34 -13.13 1.53
C ALA A 103 -8.96 -14.07 0.37
N ILE A 104 -9.43 -13.76 -0.84
CA ILE A 104 -9.10 -14.54 -2.05
C ILE A 104 -7.59 -14.52 -2.32
N LEU A 105 -6.96 -13.34 -2.31
CA LEU A 105 -5.52 -13.19 -2.53
C LEU A 105 -4.70 -13.89 -1.46
N THR A 106 -5.09 -13.81 -0.19
CA THR A 106 -4.37 -14.46 0.91
C THR A 106 -4.41 -15.97 0.74
N VAL A 107 -5.59 -16.54 0.46
CA VAL A 107 -5.74 -17.99 0.26
C VAL A 107 -4.96 -18.47 -0.98
N LEU A 108 -5.11 -17.78 -2.12
CA LEU A 108 -4.34 -18.10 -3.33
C LEU A 108 -2.84 -18.01 -3.07
N SER A 109 -2.38 -16.92 -2.44
CA SER A 109 -0.96 -16.69 -2.23
C SER A 109 -0.35 -17.73 -1.29
N LEU A 110 -1.04 -18.13 -0.21
CA LEU A 110 -0.55 -19.16 0.71
C LEU A 110 -0.52 -20.56 0.06
N VAL A 111 -1.53 -20.91 -0.75
CA VAL A 111 -1.59 -22.20 -1.45
C VAL A 111 -0.51 -22.29 -2.53
N PHE A 112 -0.30 -21.22 -3.30
CA PHE A 112 0.67 -21.18 -4.39
C PHE A 112 2.07 -20.73 -3.95
N LEU A 113 2.29 -20.46 -2.66
CA LEU A 113 3.52 -19.85 -2.17
C LEU A 113 4.78 -20.65 -2.53
N ARG A 114 4.77 -21.94 -2.21
CA ARG A 114 5.92 -22.83 -2.42
C ARG A 114 6.22 -23.05 -3.91
N PRO A 115 5.23 -23.30 -4.78
CA PRO A 115 5.44 -23.27 -6.24
C PRO A 115 6.03 -21.95 -6.74
N LEU A 116 5.58 -20.81 -6.20
CA LEU A 116 6.05 -19.48 -6.63
C LEU A 116 7.52 -19.25 -6.25
N LEU A 117 7.92 -19.65 -5.04
CA LEU A 117 9.32 -19.60 -4.60
C LEU A 117 10.24 -20.50 -5.43
N LEU A 118 9.77 -21.70 -5.80
CA LEU A 118 10.50 -22.61 -6.68
C LEU A 118 10.62 -22.06 -8.11
N LEU A 119 9.56 -21.45 -8.64
CA LEU A 119 9.57 -20.80 -9.95
C LEU A 119 10.56 -19.64 -10.02
N MET A 120 10.73 -18.90 -8.92
CA MET A 120 11.73 -17.83 -8.80
C MET A 120 13.17 -18.35 -8.66
N GLN A 121 13.39 -19.67 -8.73
CA GLN A 121 14.70 -20.30 -8.57
C GLN A 121 15.39 -19.91 -7.26
N THR A 122 14.61 -19.78 -6.18
CA THR A 122 15.13 -19.40 -4.87
C THR A 122 16.09 -20.49 -4.35
N PRO A 123 17.34 -20.15 -3.97
CA PRO A 123 18.31 -21.12 -3.48
C PRO A 123 17.79 -21.93 -2.28
N PRO A 124 18.14 -23.22 -2.18
CA PRO A 124 17.66 -24.11 -1.12
C PRO A 124 18.06 -23.62 0.28
N ASP A 125 19.18 -22.90 0.39
CA ASP A 125 19.69 -22.37 1.65
C ASP A 125 18.81 -21.25 2.24
N ILE A 126 18.06 -20.51 1.40
CA ILE A 126 17.22 -19.38 1.84
C ILE A 126 15.72 -19.63 1.66
N ILE A 127 15.32 -20.69 0.94
CA ILE A 127 13.91 -20.93 0.59
C ILE A 127 13.02 -21.11 1.82
N GLN A 128 13.55 -21.73 2.88
CA GLN A 128 12.80 -21.93 4.13
C GLN A 128 12.58 -20.61 4.88
N GLN A 129 13.64 -19.79 5.02
CA GLN A 129 13.55 -18.47 5.64
C GLN A 129 12.61 -17.54 4.85
N ALA A 130 12.69 -17.60 3.52
CA ALA A 130 11.80 -16.87 2.62
C ALA A 130 10.34 -17.30 2.82
N GLN A 131 10.07 -18.61 2.89
CA GLN A 131 8.73 -19.14 3.10
C GLN A 131 8.15 -18.73 4.46
N GLU A 132 8.94 -18.79 5.53
CA GLU A 132 8.52 -18.35 6.86
C GLU A 132 8.15 -16.86 6.86
N PHE A 133 9.05 -16.00 6.37
CA PHE A 133 8.83 -14.56 6.32
C PHE A 133 7.56 -14.18 5.54
N ILE A 134 7.46 -14.67 4.30
CA ILE A 134 6.34 -14.28 3.43
C ILE A 134 5.01 -14.88 3.89
N SER A 135 5.01 -16.06 4.52
CA SER A 135 3.78 -16.65 5.07
C SER A 135 3.19 -15.77 6.18
N VAL A 136 4.04 -15.18 7.03
CA VAL A 136 3.62 -14.25 8.09
C VAL A 136 3.07 -12.96 7.49
N ILE A 137 3.76 -12.38 6.49
CA ILE A 137 3.30 -11.16 5.79
C ILE A 137 1.95 -11.39 5.11
N LEU A 138 1.80 -12.51 4.39
CA LEU A 138 0.55 -12.86 3.73
C LEU A 138 -0.58 -13.14 4.74
N GLY A 139 -0.29 -13.79 5.86
CA GLY A 139 -1.25 -13.95 6.96
C GLY A 139 -1.73 -12.60 7.53
N GLY A 140 -0.85 -11.60 7.56
CA GLY A 140 -1.17 -10.24 7.97
C GLY A 140 -1.68 -9.31 6.86
N MET A 141 -1.86 -9.80 5.63
CA MET A 141 -2.27 -9.00 4.47
C MET A 141 -3.58 -8.24 4.72
N PHE A 142 -4.46 -8.81 5.54
CA PHE A 142 -5.69 -8.15 5.98
C PHE A 142 -5.45 -6.81 6.69
N ALA A 143 -4.46 -6.75 7.58
CA ALA A 143 -4.12 -5.53 8.30
C ALA A 143 -3.56 -4.47 7.36
N SER A 144 -2.69 -4.88 6.44
CA SER A 144 -2.09 -3.99 5.45
C SER A 144 -3.12 -3.41 4.49
N MET A 145 -4.04 -4.25 4.03
CA MET A 145 -5.14 -3.81 3.17
C MET A 145 -6.05 -2.85 3.92
N ALA A 146 -6.41 -3.15 5.17
CA ALA A 146 -7.27 -2.28 5.97
C ALA A 146 -6.63 -0.90 6.16
N PHE A 147 -5.35 -0.85 6.54
CA PHE A 147 -4.63 0.43 6.67
C PHE A 147 -4.59 1.20 5.35
N ASN A 148 -4.31 0.53 4.22
CA ASN A 148 -4.28 1.16 2.91
C ASN A 148 -5.65 1.70 2.49
N LEU A 149 -6.70 0.88 2.63
CA LEU A 149 -8.06 1.29 2.31
C LEU A 149 -8.46 2.51 3.14
N LEU A 150 -8.30 2.46 4.46
CA LEU A 150 -8.69 3.56 5.33
C LEU A 150 -7.87 4.82 5.04
N SER A 151 -6.56 4.68 4.83
CA SER A 151 -5.68 5.79 4.48
C SER A 151 -6.09 6.44 3.16
N ASN A 152 -6.40 5.64 2.13
CA ASN A 152 -6.85 6.13 0.83
C ASN A 152 -8.23 6.80 0.92
N MET A 153 -9.12 6.31 1.77
CA MET A 153 -10.43 6.93 2.00
C MET A 153 -10.31 8.27 2.71
N ILE A 154 -9.48 8.37 3.76
CA ILE A 154 -9.23 9.64 4.46
C ILE A 154 -8.59 10.67 3.50
N ARG A 155 -7.65 10.22 2.64
CA ARG A 155 -7.05 11.04 1.57
C ARG A 155 -8.09 11.47 0.53
N ALA A 156 -9.01 10.60 0.13
CA ALA A 156 -10.09 10.91 -0.82
C ALA A 156 -11.03 12.01 -0.32
N LEU A 157 -11.17 12.16 1.00
CA LEU A 157 -11.92 13.26 1.64
C LEU A 157 -11.08 14.54 1.83
N GLY A 158 -9.84 14.57 1.33
CA GLY A 158 -8.95 15.75 1.37
C GLY A 158 -8.05 15.85 2.61
N ASP A 159 -7.98 14.82 3.46
CA ASP A 159 -7.07 14.79 4.61
C ASP A 159 -5.88 13.86 4.36
N SER A 160 -4.77 14.40 3.87
CA SER A 160 -3.52 13.65 3.66
C SER A 160 -2.59 13.64 4.88
N ARG A 161 -2.87 14.47 5.90
CA ARG A 161 -2.00 14.61 7.09
C ARG A 161 -2.25 13.52 8.09
N THR A 162 -3.51 13.18 8.34
CA THR A 162 -3.84 12.18 9.36
C THR A 162 -3.28 10.80 9.03
N PRO A 163 -3.40 10.28 7.79
CA PRO A 163 -2.77 9.00 7.41
C PRO A 163 -1.24 9.03 7.52
N LEU A 164 -0.61 10.19 7.29
CA LEU A 164 0.84 10.35 7.47
C LEU A 164 1.24 10.16 8.93
N PHE A 165 0.55 10.79 9.88
CA PHE A 165 0.86 10.63 11.30
C PHE A 165 0.71 9.17 11.77
N PHE A 166 -0.30 8.46 11.27
CA PHE A 166 -0.48 7.04 11.57
C PHE A 166 0.61 6.16 10.95
N LEU A 167 1.06 6.49 9.73
CA LEU A 167 2.20 5.81 9.12
C LEU A 167 3.48 6.00 9.93
N ILE A 168 3.80 7.24 10.35
CA ILE A 168 4.97 7.53 11.17
C ILE A 168 4.90 6.74 12.49
N PHE A 169 3.73 6.71 13.13
CA PHE A 169 3.52 5.94 14.34
C PHE A 169 3.69 4.42 14.11
N ALA A 170 3.18 3.90 12.98
CA ALA A 170 3.37 2.51 12.58
C ALA A 170 4.84 2.17 12.39
N VAL A 171 5.63 3.06 11.76
CA VAL A 171 7.08 2.89 11.59
C VAL A 171 7.76 2.78 12.95
N ILE A 172 7.46 3.70 13.87
CA ILE A 172 8.07 3.69 15.21
C ILE A 172 7.73 2.40 15.97
N ILE A 173 6.45 1.99 15.94
CA ILE A 173 6.03 0.72 16.55
C ILE A 173 6.76 -0.46 15.91
N ASN A 174 6.79 -0.52 14.57
CA ASN A 174 7.43 -1.61 13.85
C ASN A 174 8.90 -1.77 14.28
N VAL A 175 9.68 -0.68 14.27
CA VAL A 175 11.09 -0.71 14.70
C VAL A 175 11.27 -1.19 16.14
N ILE A 176 10.42 -0.73 17.05
CA ILE A 176 10.48 -1.18 18.46
C ILE A 176 10.16 -2.67 18.55
N LEU A 177 9.13 -3.12 17.84
CA LEU A 177 8.71 -4.52 17.85
C LEU A 177 9.71 -5.43 17.15
N ASP A 178 10.36 -4.98 16.08
CA ASP A 178 11.42 -5.73 15.39
C ASP A 178 12.57 -6.01 16.35
N LEU A 179 13.05 -4.97 17.04
CA LEU A 179 14.11 -5.14 18.04
C LEU A 179 13.67 -6.09 19.16
N VAL A 180 12.44 -5.98 19.66
CA VAL A 180 11.94 -6.85 20.73
C VAL A 180 11.79 -8.30 20.27
N PHE A 181 11.16 -8.56 19.12
CA PHE A 181 10.92 -9.93 18.65
C PHE A 181 12.20 -10.63 18.18
N ILE A 182 13.12 -9.89 17.57
CA ILE A 182 14.34 -10.46 17.04
C ILE A 182 15.40 -10.63 18.14
N ILE A 183 15.59 -9.61 19.00
CA ILE A 183 16.64 -9.63 20.02
C ILE A 183 16.19 -10.37 21.28
N ASN A 184 14.98 -10.13 21.80
CA ASN A 184 14.55 -10.74 23.07
C ASN A 184 13.88 -12.09 22.90
N PHE A 185 13.04 -12.25 21.87
CA PHE A 185 12.30 -13.50 21.65
C PHE A 185 13.00 -14.47 20.69
N HIS A 186 14.10 -14.06 20.05
CA HIS A 186 14.86 -14.87 19.09
C HIS A 186 13.99 -15.52 18.01
N MET A 187 12.89 -14.87 17.60
CA MET A 187 11.93 -15.40 16.60
C MET A 187 12.46 -15.32 15.16
N GLY A 188 13.72 -14.94 14.97
CA GLY A 188 14.37 -14.85 13.67
C GLY A 188 13.60 -13.97 12.68
N ILE A 189 13.59 -14.38 11.41
CA ILE A 189 12.98 -13.63 10.31
C ILE A 189 11.46 -13.55 10.41
N ALA A 190 10.82 -14.55 11.03
CA ALA A 190 9.37 -14.53 11.28
C ALA A 190 8.98 -13.42 12.26
N GLY A 191 9.86 -13.09 13.22
CA GLY A 191 9.69 -11.98 14.16
C GLY A 191 9.50 -10.63 13.46
N ALA A 192 10.28 -10.37 12.40
CA ALA A 192 10.15 -9.16 11.59
C ALA A 192 8.79 -9.09 10.87
N GLY A 193 8.33 -10.22 10.34
CA GLY A 193 6.99 -10.36 9.79
C GLY A 193 5.92 -9.99 10.82
N TYR A 194 5.98 -10.56 12.03
CA TYR A 194 4.99 -10.29 13.08
C TYR A 194 4.99 -8.82 13.52
N ALA A 195 6.16 -8.21 13.68
CA ALA A 195 6.29 -6.81 14.00
C ALA A 195 5.59 -5.93 12.95
N THR A 196 5.79 -6.23 11.66
CA THR A 196 5.14 -5.52 10.56
C THR A 196 3.62 -5.66 10.61
N VAL A 197 3.12 -6.87 10.86
CA VAL A 197 1.67 -7.12 10.94
C VAL A 197 1.06 -6.37 12.12
N ILE A 198 1.68 -6.43 13.29
CA ILE A 198 1.18 -5.75 14.50
C ILE A 198 1.22 -4.23 14.32
N ALA A 199 2.28 -3.68 13.72
CA ALA A 199 2.37 -2.27 13.39
C ALA A 199 1.22 -1.83 12.47
N GLN A 200 0.91 -2.61 11.42
CA GLN A 200 -0.19 -2.29 10.52
C GLN A 200 -1.57 -2.45 11.16
N ILE A 201 -1.75 -3.43 12.06
CA ILE A 201 -2.97 -3.54 12.88
C ILE A 201 -3.15 -2.29 13.73
N SER A 202 -2.08 -1.84 14.41
CA SER A 202 -2.14 -0.65 15.27
C SER A 202 -2.49 0.61 14.48
N ALA A 203 -1.91 0.78 13.30
CA ALA A 203 -2.16 1.90 12.40
C ALA A 203 -3.59 1.87 11.85
N SER A 204 -4.06 0.70 11.43
CA SER A 204 -5.43 0.48 10.95
C SER A 204 -6.45 0.78 12.06
N LEU A 205 -6.20 0.33 13.29
CA LEU A 205 -7.06 0.59 14.43
C LEU A 205 -7.15 2.09 14.75
N MET A 206 -6.02 2.81 14.71
CA MET A 206 -5.99 4.26 14.85
C MET A 206 -6.82 4.97 13.76
N CYS A 207 -6.71 4.52 12.50
CA CYS A 207 -7.55 5.03 11.42
C CYS A 207 -9.04 4.81 11.70
N VAL A 208 -9.45 3.61 12.16
CA VAL A 208 -10.85 3.32 12.51
C VAL A 208 -11.35 4.24 13.63
N ILE A 209 -10.56 4.41 14.69
CA ILE A 209 -10.91 5.28 15.83
C ILE A 209 -11.05 6.73 15.37
N TYR A 210 -10.13 7.21 14.52
CA TYR A 210 -10.17 8.55 13.96
C TYR A 210 -11.39 8.77 13.09
N ILE A 211 -11.69 7.84 12.18
CA ILE A 211 -12.90 7.88 11.34
C ILE A 211 -14.15 7.97 12.22
N LYS A 212 -14.25 7.12 13.25
CA LYS A 212 -15.40 7.15 14.18
C LYS A 212 -15.53 8.45 14.95
N ARG A 213 -14.42 9.12 15.31
CA ARG A 213 -14.48 10.35 16.14
C ARG A 213 -14.57 11.65 15.33
N LYS A 214 -13.92 11.74 14.16
CA LYS A 214 -13.75 13.01 13.42
C LYS A 214 -14.38 13.03 12.04
N ILE A 215 -14.78 11.89 11.46
CA ILE A 215 -15.29 11.82 10.09
C ILE A 215 -16.70 11.18 10.07
N PRO A 216 -17.77 11.95 10.35
CA PRO A 216 -19.14 11.45 10.29
C PRO A 216 -19.55 10.99 8.87
N LEU A 217 -18.84 11.45 7.84
CA LEU A 217 -19.02 11.06 6.44
C LEU A 217 -18.56 9.63 6.11
N LEU A 218 -17.64 9.06 6.89
CA LEU A 218 -17.18 7.68 6.75
C LEU A 218 -17.80 6.74 7.80
N GLN A 219 -18.71 7.25 8.64
CA GLN A 219 -19.50 6.40 9.54
C GLN A 219 -20.60 5.69 8.76
N VAL A 220 -20.36 4.41 8.48
CA VAL A 220 -21.28 3.50 7.79
C VAL A 220 -22.32 2.97 8.77
N SER A 221 -23.60 3.07 8.43
CA SER A 221 -24.69 2.43 9.17
C SER A 221 -25.03 1.07 8.57
N LYS A 222 -25.70 0.19 9.32
CA LYS A 222 -26.19 -1.12 8.81
C LYS A 222 -27.10 -0.98 7.59
N SER A 223 -27.77 0.16 7.42
CA SER A 223 -28.59 0.47 6.24
C SER A 223 -27.77 0.69 4.97
N ASP A 224 -26.52 1.13 5.09
CA ASP A 224 -25.64 1.44 3.95
C ASP A 224 -24.96 0.17 3.37
N PHE A 225 -25.11 -0.96 4.05
CA PHE A 225 -24.72 -2.30 3.55
C PHE A 225 -25.77 -2.91 2.60
N LYS A 226 -26.91 -2.25 2.36
CA LYS A 226 -27.82 -2.60 1.26
C LYS A 226 -27.20 -2.16 -0.06
N ILE A 227 -26.34 -3.01 -0.59
CA ILE A 227 -25.53 -2.73 -1.76
C ILE A 227 -26.16 -3.37 -2.99
N ASP A 228 -26.25 -2.58 -4.06
CA ASP A 228 -26.66 -3.04 -5.37
C ASP A 228 -25.48 -3.63 -6.13
N LYS A 229 -25.75 -4.67 -6.93
CA LYS A 229 -24.73 -5.29 -7.80
C LYS A 229 -24.09 -4.28 -8.74
N ASP A 230 -24.87 -3.31 -9.21
CA ASP A 230 -24.40 -2.23 -10.08
C ASP A 230 -23.35 -1.33 -9.40
N THR A 231 -23.55 -1.04 -8.10
CA THR A 231 -22.57 -0.25 -7.34
C THR A 231 -21.28 -1.03 -7.12
N ILE A 232 -21.36 -2.34 -6.88
CA ILE A 232 -20.17 -3.21 -6.78
C ILE A 232 -19.42 -3.25 -8.11
N PHE A 233 -20.13 -3.44 -9.22
CA PHE A 233 -19.54 -3.49 -10.56
C PHE A 233 -18.82 -2.18 -10.91
N THR A 234 -19.44 -1.04 -10.60
CA THR A 234 -18.82 0.27 -10.80
C THR A 234 -17.49 0.39 -10.05
N HIS A 235 -17.44 -0.07 -8.80
CA HIS A 235 -16.23 -0.02 -7.98
C HIS A 235 -15.16 -1.02 -8.45
N LEU A 236 -15.56 -2.23 -8.83
CA LEU A 236 -14.66 -3.23 -9.40
C LEU A 236 -14.08 -2.77 -10.74
N ASN A 237 -14.88 -2.11 -11.59
CA ASN A 237 -14.44 -1.62 -12.88
C ASN A 237 -13.47 -0.42 -12.77
N ALA A 238 -13.44 0.27 -11.63
CA ALA A 238 -12.41 1.26 -11.32
C ALA A 238 -11.19 0.62 -10.62
N GLY A 239 -11.44 -0.32 -9.70
CA GLY A 239 -10.42 -0.94 -8.86
C GLY A 239 -9.54 -1.98 -9.58
N LEU A 240 -10.16 -2.88 -10.35
CA LEU A 240 -9.43 -3.96 -11.04
C LEU A 240 -8.44 -3.44 -12.07
N PRO A 241 -8.76 -2.47 -12.96
CA PRO A 241 -7.78 -1.93 -13.90
C PRO A 241 -6.58 -1.31 -13.19
N MET A 242 -6.77 -0.61 -12.07
CA MET A 242 -5.65 -0.06 -11.29
C MET A 242 -4.81 -1.15 -10.62
N ALA A 243 -5.45 -2.20 -10.10
CA ALA A 243 -4.75 -3.35 -9.54
C ALA A 243 -3.89 -4.06 -10.61
N PHE A 244 -4.46 -4.32 -11.79
CA PHE A 244 -3.74 -4.91 -12.91
C PHE A 244 -2.65 -3.99 -13.45
N GLN A 245 -2.87 -2.67 -13.49
CA GLN A 245 -1.85 -1.70 -13.86
C GLN A 245 -0.61 -1.85 -12.97
N SER A 246 -0.78 -1.92 -11.65
CA SER A 246 0.33 -2.13 -10.71
C SER A 246 1.06 -3.46 -10.97
N SER A 247 0.33 -4.55 -11.25
CA SER A 247 0.96 -5.83 -11.60
C SER A 247 1.71 -5.79 -12.94
N ILE A 248 1.18 -5.11 -13.95
CA ILE A 248 1.85 -4.94 -15.25
C ILE A 248 3.16 -4.15 -15.07
N ILE A 249 3.14 -3.09 -14.25
CA ILE A 249 4.35 -2.33 -13.91
C ILE A 249 5.38 -3.24 -13.20
N ALA A 250 4.94 -4.08 -12.26
CA ALA A 250 5.81 -5.03 -11.56
C ALA A 250 6.46 -6.03 -12.53
N ILE A 251 5.67 -6.64 -13.42
CA ILE A 251 6.16 -7.60 -14.42
C ILE A 251 7.14 -6.89 -15.38
N GLY A 252 6.81 -5.69 -15.84
CA GLY A 252 7.68 -4.89 -16.71
C GLY A 252 9.02 -4.57 -16.05
N ALA A 253 9.02 -4.21 -14.77
CA ALA A 253 10.25 -3.98 -14.00
C ALA A 253 11.12 -5.24 -13.89
N VAL A 254 10.52 -6.40 -13.68
CA VAL A 254 11.25 -7.69 -13.65
C VAL A 254 11.85 -8.03 -15.01
N VAL A 255 11.09 -7.88 -16.10
CA VAL A 255 11.58 -8.12 -17.46
C VAL A 255 12.74 -7.17 -17.80
N LEU A 256 12.61 -5.88 -17.48
CA LEU A 256 13.67 -4.90 -17.68
C LEU A 256 14.92 -5.26 -16.86
N GLN A 257 14.76 -5.63 -15.59
CA GLN A 257 15.87 -6.03 -14.74
C GLN A 257 16.58 -7.29 -15.27
N SER A 258 15.82 -8.28 -15.75
CA SER A 258 16.38 -9.48 -16.37
C SER A 258 17.19 -9.17 -17.62
N ALA A 259 16.72 -8.24 -18.45
CA ALA A 259 17.46 -7.78 -19.63
C ALA A 259 18.76 -7.05 -19.23
N LEU A 260 18.70 -6.17 -18.23
CA LEU A 260 19.87 -5.45 -17.73
C LEU A 260 20.91 -6.37 -17.09
N ASN A 261 20.48 -7.42 -16.39
CA ASN A 261 21.38 -8.42 -15.83
C ASN A 261 22.23 -9.13 -16.90
N SER A 262 21.70 -9.29 -18.12
CA SER A 262 22.45 -9.86 -19.25
C SER A 262 23.52 -8.92 -19.84
N LEU A 263 23.46 -7.64 -19.51
CA LEU A 263 24.36 -6.59 -20.02
C LEU A 263 25.55 -6.30 -19.09
N GLY A 264 25.68 -7.01 -17.98
CA GLY A 264 26.79 -6.89 -17.03
C GLY A 264 26.50 -5.97 -15.84
N THR A 265 27.34 -6.10 -14.81
CA THR A 265 27.15 -5.47 -13.48
C THR A 265 27.16 -3.95 -13.49
N ASP A 266 27.92 -3.32 -14.39
CA ASP A 266 28.03 -1.86 -14.46
C ASP A 266 26.71 -1.22 -14.94
N VAL A 267 26.04 -1.86 -15.89
CA VAL A 267 24.73 -1.41 -16.42
C VAL A 267 23.65 -1.57 -15.36
N VAL A 268 23.68 -2.66 -14.60
CA VAL A 268 22.76 -2.89 -13.47
C VAL A 268 22.97 -1.84 -12.37
N ALA A 269 24.22 -1.53 -12.02
CA ALA A 269 24.54 -0.49 -11.04
C ALA A 269 24.09 0.90 -11.50
N ALA A 270 24.29 1.23 -12.78
CA ALA A 270 23.82 2.47 -13.38
C ALA A 270 22.29 2.59 -13.36
N GLN A 271 21.56 1.51 -13.69
CA GLN A 271 20.10 1.50 -13.58
C GLN A 271 19.63 1.65 -12.14
N ALA A 272 20.28 0.99 -11.18
CA ALA A 272 19.90 1.11 -9.77
C ALA A 272 20.06 2.56 -9.27
N ALA A 273 21.13 3.25 -9.68
CA ALA A 273 21.33 4.67 -9.39
C ALA A 273 20.27 5.55 -10.09
N ALA A 274 20.04 5.34 -11.39
CA ALA A 274 19.04 6.07 -12.17
C ALA A 274 17.62 5.87 -11.62
N GLY A 275 17.25 4.65 -11.24
CA GLY A 275 15.94 4.30 -10.70
C GLY A 275 15.68 4.96 -9.34
N ARG A 276 16.71 5.17 -8.51
CA ARG A 276 16.55 5.97 -7.29
C ARG A 276 16.27 7.44 -7.61
N ILE A 277 16.98 8.02 -8.57
CA ILE A 277 16.74 9.40 -9.02
C ILE A 277 15.34 9.52 -9.62
N ASP A 278 14.94 8.57 -10.47
CA ASP A 278 13.61 8.52 -11.08
C ASP A 278 12.50 8.41 -10.04
N GLN A 279 12.66 7.55 -9.01
CA GLN A 279 11.71 7.48 -7.90
C GLN A 279 11.55 8.83 -7.20
N PHE A 280 12.64 9.54 -6.90
CA PHE A 280 12.54 10.87 -6.29
C PHE A 280 11.93 11.93 -7.24
N ALA A 281 12.20 11.83 -8.54
CA ALA A 281 11.70 12.76 -9.55
C ALA A 281 10.22 12.54 -9.92
N THR A 282 9.74 11.29 -9.90
CA THR A 282 8.35 10.94 -10.22
C THR A 282 7.40 11.09 -9.02
N GLN A 283 7.93 11.15 -7.79
CA GLN A 283 7.15 11.42 -6.58
C GLN A 283 6.30 12.72 -6.67
N PRO A 284 6.85 13.87 -7.10
CA PRO A 284 6.06 15.08 -7.42
C PRO A 284 5.02 14.86 -8.53
N MET A 285 5.33 14.07 -9.56
CA MET A 285 4.38 13.75 -10.64
C MET A 285 3.17 12.96 -10.14
N MET A 286 3.36 11.91 -9.33
CA MET A 286 2.24 11.17 -8.73
C MET A 286 1.36 12.05 -7.84
N SER A 287 1.95 13.04 -7.17
CA SER A 287 1.20 14.03 -6.38
C SER A 287 0.41 15.02 -7.24
N SER A 288 0.84 15.27 -8.48
CA SER A 288 0.25 16.26 -9.38
C SER A 288 -0.75 15.68 -10.37
N VAL A 289 -0.92 14.35 -10.47
CA VAL A 289 -2.02 13.69 -11.23
C VAL A 289 -3.42 14.11 -10.72
N VAL A 290 -3.52 14.62 -9.49
CA VAL A 290 -4.72 15.32 -8.98
C VAL A 290 -5.15 16.49 -9.88
N ARG A 291 -4.22 17.10 -10.63
CA ARG A 291 -4.49 18.16 -11.62
C ARG A 291 -5.43 17.72 -12.74
N SER A 292 -5.38 16.45 -13.15
CA SER A 292 -6.19 15.92 -14.25
C SER A 292 -7.64 15.68 -13.84
N LEU A 293 -7.87 15.25 -12.59
CA LEU A 293 -9.22 15.08 -12.03
C LEU A 293 -9.94 16.41 -11.81
N TYR A 294 -9.21 17.49 -11.53
CA TYR A 294 -9.78 18.83 -11.40
C TYR A 294 -10.10 19.49 -12.75
N LEU A 295 -9.26 19.30 -13.78
CA LEU A 295 -9.51 19.87 -15.11
C LEU A 295 -10.74 19.25 -15.80
N LEU A 296 -11.04 17.97 -15.53
CA LEU A 296 -12.23 17.30 -16.07
C LEU A 296 -13.55 17.77 -15.43
N ASN A 297 -13.52 18.36 -14.23
CA ASN A 297 -14.71 18.88 -13.55
C ASN A 297 -14.89 20.41 -13.72
N SER A 298 -13.96 21.07 -14.43
CA SER A 298 -14.03 22.50 -14.76
C SER A 298 -14.42 22.79 -16.21
N LEU A 299 -14.71 21.76 -17.01
CA LEU A 299 -15.29 21.95 -18.33
C LEU A 299 -16.82 22.06 -18.17
N PRO A 300 -17.44 23.22 -18.47
CA PRO A 300 -18.87 23.31 -18.53
C PRO A 300 -19.38 22.40 -19.66
N ILE A 301 -20.42 21.62 -19.37
CA ILE A 301 -21.31 21.05 -20.39
C ILE A 301 -22.08 22.22 -21.02
#